data_AF-A0A6L6XXX1-F1
#
_entry.id   AF-A0A6L6XXX1-F1
#
_cell.length_a   1.000
_cell.length_b   1.000
_cell.length_c   1.000
_cell.angle_alpha   90.00
_cell.angle_beta   90.00
_cell.angle_gamma   90.00
#
_symmetry.space_group_name_H-M   'P 1'
#
loop_
_entity.id
_entity.type
_entity.pdbx_description
1 polymer ?
#
loop_
_entity_poly.entity_id
_entity_poly.type
_entity_poly.pdbx_seq_one_letter_code
_entity_poly.pdbx_strand_id
1 'polypeptide(L)'
;MHETSIAHDAGSVFADLPSKDGFTWRPHALVEKWDQEQVDWVARRTGVLVPSGDLLAAHVAPYDVAEAAGNLLTTAGLNRLTSLLIGAGGQALTNTSARLGVGNSTTAAAVGQTDLQASAGSANRQFKVMDATYPQQSNGVVTAKSTFATGEANFAWQEWCLDIGTPTVADGTTVNAVMLNRKVESLGTKVSGAWALTVTITIA
;
A
#
# COMPACT_ATOMS: atom_id res chain seq x y z
N MET A 1 40.33 -46.52 -32.09
CA MET A 1 39.02 -45.86 -31.99
C MET A 1 39.22 -44.66 -31.10
N HIS A 2 39.06 -43.48 -31.68
CA HIS A 2 39.32 -42.18 -31.06
C HIS A 2 38.13 -41.87 -30.12
N GLU A 3 38.39 -41.76 -28.83
CA GLU A 3 37.44 -41.14 -27.89
C GLU A 3 37.63 -39.62 -28.01
N THR A 4 36.64 -38.93 -28.58
CA THR A 4 36.57 -37.47 -28.54
C THR A 4 35.54 -37.09 -27.48
N SER A 5 36.04 -36.80 -26.27
CA SER A 5 35.28 -36.14 -25.21
C SER A 5 35.02 -34.69 -25.63
N ILE A 6 33.75 -34.34 -25.84
CA ILE A 6 33.34 -32.95 -26.07
C ILE A 6 33.15 -32.32 -24.68
N ALA A 7 34.21 -31.71 -24.17
CA ALA A 7 34.11 -30.83 -23.02
C ALA A 7 33.27 -29.62 -23.43
N HIS A 8 32.03 -29.53 -22.93
CA HIS A 8 31.28 -28.29 -22.94
C HIS A 8 31.93 -27.37 -21.90
N ASP A 9 32.92 -26.59 -22.35
CA ASP A 9 33.46 -25.46 -21.62
C ASP A 9 32.35 -24.40 -21.56
N ALA A 10 31.54 -24.46 -20.50
CA ALA A 10 30.61 -23.40 -20.14
C ALA A 10 31.42 -22.22 -19.58
N GLY A 11 32.23 -21.60 -20.45
CA GLY A 11 32.87 -20.33 -20.20
C GLY A 11 31.79 -19.32 -19.85
N SER A 12 31.76 -18.92 -18.59
CA SER A 12 30.91 -17.87 -18.04
C SER A 12 31.03 -16.59 -18.87
N VAL A 13 30.09 -16.39 -19.81
CA VAL A 13 29.94 -15.15 -20.59
C VAL A 13 29.07 -14.14 -19.84
N PHE A 14 29.17 -14.10 -18.51
CA PHE A 14 28.73 -12.92 -17.75
C PHE A 14 29.97 -12.07 -17.53
N ALA A 15 30.35 -11.35 -18.59
CA ALA A 15 31.14 -10.15 -18.39
C ALA A 15 30.43 -9.30 -17.34
N ASP A 16 31.16 -8.89 -16.32
CA ASP A 16 30.71 -8.05 -15.22
C ASP A 16 30.23 -6.71 -15.81
N LEU A 17 28.98 -6.68 -16.24
CA LEU A 17 28.30 -5.46 -16.65
C LEU A 17 28.19 -4.62 -15.37
N PRO A 18 28.63 -3.35 -15.38
CA PRO A 18 28.45 -2.49 -14.22
C PRO A 18 26.96 -2.54 -13.84
N SER A 19 26.66 -2.99 -12.62
CA SER A 19 25.30 -3.33 -12.15
C SER A 19 24.39 -2.11 -12.16
N LYS A 20 23.90 -1.73 -13.34
CA LYS A 20 22.91 -0.68 -13.56
C LYS A 20 21.50 -1.26 -13.67
N ASP A 21 21.39 -2.58 -13.80
CA ASP A 21 20.13 -3.30 -13.89
C ASP A 21 19.76 -3.84 -12.50
N GLY A 22 19.21 -2.98 -11.65
CA GLY A 22 18.64 -3.35 -10.35
C GLY A 22 17.11 -3.29 -10.39
N PHE A 23 16.43 -4.20 -9.68
CA PHE A 23 15.02 -4.01 -9.35
C PHE A 23 14.94 -3.38 -7.97
N THR A 24 14.64 -2.08 -7.89
CA THR A 24 14.53 -1.40 -6.60
C THR A 24 13.09 -1.20 -6.20
N TRP A 25 12.73 -1.71 -5.03
CA TRP A 25 11.42 -1.47 -4.41
C TRP A 25 11.49 -0.22 -3.51
N ARG A 26 10.84 0.87 -3.94
CA ARG A 26 10.85 2.17 -3.23
C ARG A 26 9.44 2.68 -2.93
N PRO A 27 8.78 2.12 -1.92
CA PRO A 27 7.50 2.63 -1.43
C PRO A 27 7.69 3.85 -0.53
N HIS A 28 6.73 4.76 -0.58
CA HIS A 28 6.59 5.93 0.29
C HIS A 28 5.11 6.10 0.64
N ALA A 29 4.83 6.48 1.88
CA ALA A 29 3.50 6.84 2.33
C ALA A 29 3.43 8.32 2.71
N LEU A 30 2.34 8.96 2.34
CA LEU A 30 1.93 10.30 2.73
C LEU A 30 0.56 10.20 3.39
N VAL A 31 0.41 10.75 4.60
CA VAL A 31 -0.88 10.87 5.29
C VAL A 31 -1.22 12.34 5.43
N GLU A 32 -2.25 12.77 4.71
CA GLU A 32 -2.85 14.09 4.86
C GLU A 32 -3.96 14.03 5.89
N LYS A 33 -3.98 14.96 6.84
CA LYS A 33 -4.88 14.91 8.00
C LYS A 33 -5.77 16.14 8.04
N TRP A 34 -7.07 15.92 8.06
CA TRP A 34 -8.07 16.96 8.26
C TRP A 34 -8.83 16.73 9.55
N ASP A 35 -9.04 17.79 10.33
CA ASP A 35 -9.84 17.72 11.55
C ASP A 35 -11.34 17.72 11.20
N GLN A 36 -12.19 17.59 12.22
CA GLN A 36 -13.63 17.52 11.98
C GLN A 36 -14.20 18.84 11.45
N GLU A 37 -13.66 19.98 11.86
CA GLU A 37 -14.15 21.28 11.43
C GLU A 37 -13.86 21.51 9.95
N GLN A 38 -12.67 21.13 9.49
CA GLN A 38 -12.27 21.17 8.09
C GLN A 38 -13.17 20.27 7.23
N VAL A 39 -13.43 19.03 7.69
CA VAL A 39 -14.34 18.09 7.00
C VAL A 39 -15.74 18.67 6.88
N ASP A 40 -16.31 19.15 7.99
CA ASP A 40 -17.66 19.71 8.02
C ASP A 40 -17.78 20.96 7.14
N TRP A 41 -16.73 21.79 7.10
CA TRP A 41 -16.70 22.97 6.25
C TRP A 41 -16.73 22.60 4.76
N VAL A 42 -15.93 21.62 4.33
CA VAL A 42 -15.95 21.14 2.94
C VAL A 42 -17.29 20.48 2.62
N ALA A 43 -17.84 19.68 3.53
CA ALA A 43 -19.14 19.03 3.35
C ALA A 43 -20.27 20.06 3.14
N ARG A 44 -20.32 21.12 3.96
CA ARG A 44 -21.30 22.22 3.79
C ARG A 44 -21.13 22.97 2.48
N ARG A 45 -19.88 23.17 2.03
CA ARG A 45 -19.57 23.95 0.82
C ARG A 45 -19.86 23.18 -0.47
N THR A 46 -19.67 21.86 -0.45
CA THR A 46 -19.78 21.00 -1.63
C THR A 46 -21.09 20.21 -1.69
N GLY A 47 -21.77 20.04 -0.55
CA GLY A 47 -22.92 19.13 -0.41
C GLY A 47 -22.54 17.66 -0.30
N VAL A 48 -21.25 17.32 -0.28
CA VAL A 48 -20.75 15.94 -0.15
C VAL A 48 -20.59 15.60 1.33
N LEU A 49 -21.42 14.69 1.85
CA LEU A 49 -21.46 14.35 3.29
C LEU A 49 -20.18 13.69 3.80
N VAL A 50 -19.51 12.90 2.96
CA VAL A 50 -18.25 12.22 3.28
C VAL A 50 -17.24 12.58 2.19
N PRO A 51 -16.57 13.74 2.29
CA PRO A 51 -15.64 14.19 1.29
C PRO A 51 -14.40 13.27 1.25
N SER A 52 -13.91 12.94 0.05
CA SER A 52 -12.64 12.23 -0.12
C SER A 52 -11.47 13.15 0.23
N GLY A 53 -10.28 12.56 0.43
CA GLY A 53 -9.03 13.29 0.63
C GLY A 53 -8.74 14.26 -0.51
N ASP A 54 -8.98 13.87 -1.76
CA ASP A 54 -8.79 14.76 -2.92
C ASP A 54 -9.76 15.95 -2.90
N LEU A 55 -11.02 15.71 -2.50
CA LEU A 55 -11.99 16.79 -2.38
C LEU A 55 -11.64 17.74 -1.22
N LEU A 56 -11.14 17.20 -0.11
CA LEU A 56 -10.65 17.98 1.02
C LEU A 56 -9.44 18.83 0.61
N ALA A 57 -8.42 18.22 0.01
CA ALA A 57 -7.20 18.91 -0.44
C ALA A 57 -7.48 20.03 -1.46
N ALA A 58 -8.51 19.86 -2.30
CA ALA A 58 -8.92 20.89 -3.26
C ALA A 58 -9.56 22.13 -2.60
N HIS A 59 -10.01 22.04 -1.34
CA HIS A 59 -10.78 23.09 -0.67
C HIS A 59 -10.10 23.64 0.59
N VAL A 60 -9.35 22.82 1.32
CA VAL A 60 -8.70 23.19 2.58
C VAL A 60 -7.41 22.39 2.77
N ALA A 61 -6.33 23.07 3.14
CA ALA A 61 -5.06 22.41 3.44
C ALA A 61 -5.21 21.51 4.68
N PRO A 62 -4.58 20.32 4.70
CA PRO A 62 -4.56 19.49 5.91
C PRO A 62 -3.91 20.24 7.08
N TYR A 63 -4.38 19.99 8.30
CA TYR A 63 -3.78 20.60 9.50
C TYR A 63 -2.41 20.00 9.83
N ASP A 64 -2.16 18.77 9.38
CA ASP A 64 -0.89 18.06 9.57
C ASP A 64 -0.68 17.04 8.44
N VAL A 65 0.59 16.73 8.18
CA VAL A 65 1.02 15.76 7.16
C VAL A 65 2.09 14.87 7.77
N ALA A 66 1.93 13.55 7.65
CA ALA A 66 2.94 12.58 8.05
C ALA A 66 3.47 11.82 6.83
N GLU A 67 4.75 11.47 6.85
CA GLU A 67 5.40 10.73 5.76
C GLU A 67 6.20 9.54 6.28
N ALA A 68 6.29 8.49 5.47
CA ALA A 68 7.08 7.30 5.76
C ALA A 68 7.81 6.79 4.53
N ALA A 69 9.13 6.71 4.60
CA ALA A 69 9.93 6.06 3.58
C ALA A 69 10.06 4.55 3.84
N GLY A 70 9.99 3.79 2.75
CA GLY A 70 10.18 2.35 2.76
C GLY A 70 8.98 1.57 3.30
N ASN A 71 8.90 0.31 2.89
CA ASN A 71 7.90 -0.65 3.28
C ASN A 71 8.40 -2.02 2.79
N LEU A 72 8.36 -3.03 3.65
CA LEU A 72 8.85 -4.36 3.36
C LEU A 72 7.90 -5.06 2.37
N LEU A 73 8.40 -5.41 1.18
CA LEU A 73 7.70 -6.31 0.27
C LEU A 73 7.64 -7.71 0.91
N THR A 74 6.44 -8.29 1.05
CA THR A 74 6.29 -9.64 1.61
C THR A 74 6.57 -10.70 0.55
N THR A 75 6.84 -11.93 0.98
CA THR A 75 6.99 -13.07 0.06
C THR A 75 5.70 -13.30 -0.74
N ALA A 76 4.53 -13.18 -0.11
CA ALA A 76 3.24 -13.33 -0.79
C ALA A 76 3.00 -12.22 -1.82
N GLY A 77 3.41 -10.99 -1.49
CA GLY A 77 3.36 -9.84 -2.39
C GLY A 77 4.27 -10.00 -3.60
N LEU A 78 5.53 -10.40 -3.38
CA LEU A 78 6.47 -10.70 -4.47
C LEU A 78 5.91 -11.79 -5.39
N ASN A 79 5.37 -12.88 -4.82
CA ASN A 79 4.74 -13.95 -5.60
C ASN A 79 3.55 -13.45 -6.41
N ARG A 80 2.75 -12.51 -5.87
CA ARG A 80 1.64 -11.91 -6.62
C ARG A 80 2.15 -11.10 -7.81
N LEU A 81 3.18 -10.27 -7.61
CA LEU A 81 3.77 -9.45 -8.68
C LEU A 81 4.36 -10.33 -9.79
N THR A 82 5.14 -11.36 -9.44
CA THR A 82 5.79 -12.24 -10.42
C THR A 82 4.80 -13.16 -11.12
N SER A 83 3.70 -13.58 -10.47
CA SER A 83 2.62 -14.35 -11.11
C SER A 83 1.92 -13.53 -12.20
N LEU A 84 1.64 -12.25 -11.93
CA LEU A 84 1.05 -11.34 -12.91
C LEU A 84 2.01 -11.08 -14.07
N LEU A 85 3.31 -10.95 -13.80
CA LEU A 85 4.34 -10.72 -14.82
C LEU A 85 4.38 -11.82 -15.89
N ILE A 86 4.23 -13.08 -15.50
CA ILE A 86 4.25 -14.23 -16.42
C ILE A 86 2.85 -14.64 -16.91
N GLY A 87 1.79 -13.91 -16.51
CA GLY A 87 0.42 -14.27 -16.85
C GLY A 87 -0.08 -15.56 -16.18
N ALA A 88 0.52 -16.00 -15.06
CA ALA A 88 0.07 -17.17 -14.30
C ALA A 88 -1.24 -16.93 -13.51
N GLY A 89 -1.80 -15.72 -13.60
CA GLY A 89 -3.03 -15.31 -12.95
C GLY A 89 -2.80 -14.66 -11.58
N GLY A 90 -3.87 -14.62 -10.79
CA GLY A 90 -3.95 -13.82 -9.56
C GLY A 90 -4.68 -12.50 -9.76
N GLN A 91 -5.08 -11.86 -8.66
CA GLN A 91 -5.82 -10.61 -8.72
C GLN A 91 -4.86 -9.43 -8.89
N ALA A 92 -5.10 -8.60 -9.91
CA ALA A 92 -4.39 -7.32 -10.07
C ALA A 92 -4.84 -6.31 -9.02
N LEU A 93 -4.04 -5.27 -8.81
CA LEU A 93 -4.41 -4.12 -7.98
C LEU A 93 -5.42 -3.27 -8.77
N THR A 94 -6.69 -3.29 -8.38
CA THR A 94 -7.76 -2.48 -8.97
C THR A 94 -8.49 -1.73 -7.87
N ASN A 95 -9.33 -0.76 -8.24
CA ASN A 95 -10.09 0.03 -7.29
C ASN A 95 -10.95 -0.86 -6.36
N THR A 96 -11.47 -1.98 -6.87
CA THR A 96 -12.37 -2.88 -6.16
C THR A 96 -11.68 -4.12 -5.60
N SER A 97 -10.37 -4.28 -5.80
CA SER A 97 -9.60 -5.43 -5.28
C SER A 97 -8.48 -5.06 -4.34
N ALA A 98 -8.22 -3.77 -4.12
CA ALA A 98 -7.11 -3.31 -3.32
C ALA A 98 -7.59 -2.53 -2.11
N ARG A 99 -6.84 -2.64 -1.01
CA ARG A 99 -7.09 -1.83 0.19
C ARG A 99 -5.79 -1.32 0.77
N LEU A 100 -5.88 -0.17 1.41
CA LEU A 100 -4.86 0.29 2.33
C LEU A 100 -5.29 -0.04 3.75
N GLY A 101 -4.39 -0.70 4.49
CA GLY A 101 -4.61 -1.07 5.88
C GLY A 101 -3.77 -0.20 6.81
N VAL A 102 -4.33 0.13 7.97
CA VAL A 102 -3.64 0.79 9.08
C VAL A 102 -3.95 0.06 10.38
N GLY A 103 -2.97 0.02 11.28
CA GLY A 103 -3.11 -0.66 12.58
C GLY A 103 -2.26 -0.03 13.67
N ASN A 104 -2.47 -0.46 14.91
CA ASN A 104 -1.80 0.06 16.10
C ASN A 104 -0.65 -0.80 16.64
N SER A 105 -0.21 -1.84 15.91
CA SER A 105 0.91 -2.68 16.34
C SER A 105 2.27 -2.07 15.98
N THR A 106 3.21 -2.21 16.91
CA THR A 106 4.63 -1.86 16.73
C THR A 106 5.51 -3.08 16.42
N THR A 107 4.92 -4.27 16.26
CA THR A 107 5.65 -5.49 15.93
C THR A 107 6.37 -5.34 14.60
N ALA A 108 7.69 -5.54 14.60
CA ALA A 108 8.56 -5.38 13.44
C ALA A 108 8.02 -6.08 12.18
N ALA A 109 8.22 -5.46 11.03
CA ALA A 109 7.86 -6.03 9.74
C ALA A 109 8.74 -7.23 9.40
N ALA A 110 8.12 -8.32 8.96
CA ALA A 110 8.80 -9.54 8.54
C ALA A 110 8.21 -10.06 7.23
N VAL A 111 9.07 -10.62 6.36
CA VAL A 111 8.71 -10.99 4.98
C VAL A 111 7.60 -12.04 4.87
N GLY A 112 7.44 -12.86 5.91
CA GLY A 112 6.41 -13.90 5.98
C GLY A 112 5.05 -13.44 6.50
N GLN A 113 4.91 -12.17 6.91
CA GLN A 113 3.64 -11.65 7.43
C GLN A 113 2.58 -11.58 6.32
N THR A 114 1.40 -12.08 6.63
CA THR A 114 0.23 -12.11 5.73
C THR A 114 -0.90 -11.19 6.20
N ASP A 115 -0.72 -10.51 7.33
CA ASP A 115 -1.70 -9.62 7.96
C ASP A 115 -0.99 -8.48 8.70
N LEU A 116 -1.70 -7.38 8.95
CA LEU A 116 -1.33 -6.41 9.97
C LEU A 116 -1.18 -7.13 11.31
N GLN A 117 -0.25 -6.67 12.13
CA GLN A 117 0.06 -7.32 13.41
C GLN A 117 -0.84 -6.83 14.54
N ALA A 118 -1.59 -5.74 14.34
CA ALA A 118 -2.66 -5.31 15.21
C ALA A 118 -3.76 -6.39 15.27
N SER A 119 -4.35 -6.55 16.45
CA SER A 119 -5.46 -7.48 16.64
C SER A 119 -6.66 -7.08 15.78
N ALA A 120 -7.45 -8.07 15.36
CA ALA A 120 -8.70 -7.79 14.63
C ALA A 120 -9.67 -6.95 15.48
N GLY A 121 -10.36 -6.01 14.83
CA GLY A 121 -11.33 -5.12 15.46
C GLY A 121 -11.08 -3.65 15.15
N SER A 122 -12.16 -2.87 15.07
CA SER A 122 -12.16 -1.46 14.65
C SER A 122 -11.43 -0.52 15.60
N ALA A 123 -11.14 -0.98 16.82
CA ALA A 123 -10.32 -0.24 17.79
C ALA A 123 -8.80 -0.36 17.52
N ASN A 124 -8.38 -1.28 16.65
CA ASN A 124 -6.97 -1.65 16.50
C ASN A 124 -6.46 -1.58 15.06
N ARG A 125 -7.32 -1.92 14.10
CA ARG A 125 -6.96 -1.92 12.68
C ARG A 125 -8.17 -1.71 11.78
N GLN A 126 -7.89 -1.20 10.59
CA GLN A 126 -8.88 -1.06 9.54
C GLN A 126 -8.21 -1.14 8.17
N PHE A 127 -8.86 -1.84 7.25
CA PHE A 127 -8.56 -1.88 5.83
C PHE A 127 -9.64 -1.09 5.10
N LYS A 128 -9.21 -0.15 4.25
CA LYS A 128 -10.07 0.75 3.48
C LYS A 128 -9.85 0.51 2.00
N VAL A 129 -10.95 0.33 1.25
CA VAL A 129 -10.90 0.25 -0.21
C VAL A 129 -10.35 1.54 -0.82
N MET A 130 -9.95 1.48 -2.08
CA MET A 130 -9.35 2.62 -2.77
C MET A 130 -10.38 3.73 -3.02
N ASP A 131 -9.93 4.97 -2.89
CA ASP A 131 -10.65 6.14 -3.40
C ASP A 131 -10.85 6.01 -4.91
N ALA A 132 -11.92 6.62 -5.43
CA ALA A 132 -12.24 6.56 -6.86
C ALA A 132 -11.04 6.93 -7.73
N THR A 133 -10.88 6.23 -8.86
CA THR A 133 -9.77 6.34 -9.82
C THR A 133 -8.40 5.83 -9.35
N TYR A 134 -8.27 5.38 -8.10
CA TYR A 134 -7.08 4.68 -7.61
C TYR A 134 -7.28 3.16 -7.60
N PRO A 135 -6.22 2.36 -7.77
CA PRO A 135 -4.83 2.78 -7.99
C PRO A 135 -4.59 3.35 -9.39
N GLN A 136 -3.48 4.08 -9.51
CA GLN A 136 -2.97 4.59 -10.78
C GLN A 136 -1.58 4.01 -11.03
N GLN A 137 -1.20 3.86 -12.30
CA GLN A 137 0.15 3.43 -12.68
C GLN A 137 0.68 4.33 -13.81
N SER A 138 1.92 4.80 -13.66
CA SER A 138 2.63 5.54 -14.70
C SER A 138 4.13 5.44 -14.48
N ASN A 139 4.91 5.19 -15.54
CA ASN A 139 6.38 5.24 -15.54
C ASN A 139 7.06 4.46 -14.38
N GLY A 140 6.63 3.22 -14.13
CA GLY A 140 7.19 2.39 -13.05
C GLY A 140 6.74 2.79 -11.64
N VAL A 141 5.77 3.71 -11.53
CA VAL A 141 5.18 4.16 -10.27
C VAL A 141 3.75 3.68 -10.15
N VAL A 142 3.42 3.04 -9.03
CA VAL A 142 2.03 2.74 -8.63
C VAL A 142 1.63 3.69 -7.51
N THR A 143 0.49 4.35 -7.65
CA THR A 143 -0.10 5.21 -6.60
C THR A 143 -1.41 4.62 -6.15
N ALA A 144 -1.53 4.35 -4.85
CA ALA A 144 -2.75 3.89 -4.19
C ALA A 144 -3.19 4.96 -3.18
N LYS A 145 -4.49 5.22 -3.05
CA LYS A 145 -5.03 6.20 -2.11
C LYS A 145 -6.33 5.71 -1.50
N SER A 146 -6.48 5.89 -0.20
CA SER A 146 -7.70 5.59 0.55
C SER A 146 -7.92 6.66 1.61
N THR A 147 -9.16 7.16 1.68
CA THR A 147 -9.58 8.12 2.70
C THR A 147 -10.32 7.42 3.83
N PHE A 148 -9.82 7.56 5.06
CA PHE A 148 -10.46 7.10 6.29
C PHE A 148 -11.29 8.26 6.86
N ALA A 149 -12.62 8.13 6.80
CA ALA A 149 -13.57 9.16 7.22
C ALA A 149 -13.62 9.35 8.75
N THR A 150 -14.43 10.30 9.22
CA THR A 150 -14.60 10.67 10.65
C THR A 150 -14.68 9.50 11.62
N GLY A 151 -15.47 8.48 11.31
CA GLY A 151 -15.70 7.33 12.19
C GLY A 151 -14.72 6.16 12.00
N GLU A 152 -13.71 6.31 11.15
CA GLU A 152 -12.86 5.22 10.68
C GLU A 152 -11.44 5.36 11.21
N ALA A 153 -10.85 4.23 11.61
CA ALA A 153 -9.47 4.09 12.06
C ALA A 153 -9.06 5.07 13.18
N ASN A 154 -9.96 5.34 14.13
CA ASN A 154 -9.72 6.24 15.26
C ASN A 154 -8.89 5.56 16.36
N PHE A 155 -7.61 5.35 16.05
CA PHE A 155 -6.59 4.78 16.93
C PHE A 155 -5.20 5.30 16.52
N ALA A 156 -4.16 4.88 17.24
CA ALA A 156 -2.77 5.18 16.83
C ALA A 156 -2.40 4.38 15.57
N TRP A 157 -2.01 5.07 14.51
CA TRP A 157 -1.50 4.45 13.28
C TRP A 157 -0.01 4.19 13.48
N GLN A 158 0.34 2.93 13.79
CA GLN A 158 1.71 2.46 14.07
C GLN A 158 2.21 1.47 13.01
N GLU A 159 1.34 1.06 12.10
CA GLU A 159 1.67 0.22 10.95
C GLU A 159 0.73 0.53 9.79
N TRP A 160 1.19 0.21 8.58
CA TRP A 160 0.38 0.31 7.37
C TRP A 160 0.76 -0.75 6.35
N CYS A 161 -0.17 -1.04 5.45
CA CYS A 161 0.01 -1.99 4.37
C CYS A 161 -0.81 -1.66 3.12
N LEU A 162 -0.43 -2.27 2.01
CA LEU A 162 -1.26 -2.44 0.82
C LEU A 162 -1.60 -3.92 0.68
N ASP A 163 -2.87 -4.26 0.52
CA ASP A 163 -3.32 -5.62 0.26
C ASP A 163 -4.14 -5.75 -1.04
N ILE A 164 -4.23 -6.99 -1.53
CA ILE A 164 -4.93 -7.32 -2.79
C ILE A 164 -5.87 -8.50 -2.55
N GLY A 165 -7.16 -8.19 -2.40
CA GLY A 165 -8.27 -9.12 -2.19
C GLY A 165 -8.90 -9.63 -3.48
N THR A 166 -10.19 -9.95 -3.44
CA THR A 166 -11.02 -10.29 -4.61
C THR A 166 -11.49 -9.02 -5.33
N PRO A 167 -12.02 -9.08 -6.57
CA PRO A 167 -12.59 -7.91 -7.29
C PRO A 167 -13.77 -7.20 -6.62
N THR A 168 -14.16 -7.61 -5.42
CA THR A 168 -15.28 -7.11 -4.65
C THR A 168 -14.88 -6.96 -3.17
N VAL A 169 -13.60 -6.69 -2.91
CA VAL A 169 -13.12 -6.54 -1.54
C VAL A 169 -13.80 -5.33 -0.91
N ALA A 170 -14.19 -5.45 0.35
CA ALA A 170 -14.83 -4.39 1.10
C ALA A 170 -13.93 -3.91 2.24
N ASP A 171 -14.30 -2.76 2.79
CA ASP A 171 -13.77 -2.26 4.05
C ASP A 171 -13.94 -3.31 5.14
N GLY A 172 -13.00 -3.32 6.10
CA GLY A 172 -13.10 -4.27 7.20
C GLY A 172 -11.96 -4.19 8.18
N THR A 173 -12.01 -5.08 9.16
CA THR A 173 -11.02 -5.19 10.24
C THR A 173 -10.36 -6.57 10.25
N THR A 174 -10.55 -7.34 9.18
CA THR A 174 -10.02 -8.68 8.98
C THR A 174 -9.29 -8.77 7.64
N VAL A 175 -8.26 -9.61 7.62
CA VAL A 175 -7.58 -9.93 6.36
C VAL A 175 -8.42 -10.94 5.57
N ASN A 176 -8.63 -10.63 4.30
CA ASN A 176 -9.24 -11.52 3.30
C ASN A 176 -8.51 -11.38 1.95
N ALA A 177 -7.24 -10.97 2.01
CA ALA A 177 -6.45 -10.48 0.88
C ALA A 177 -4.99 -10.93 0.98
N VAL A 178 -4.27 -10.90 -0.14
CA VAL A 178 -2.82 -11.07 -0.16
C VAL A 178 -2.17 -9.78 0.31
N MET A 179 -1.39 -9.87 1.38
CA MET A 179 -0.56 -8.77 1.88
C MET A 179 0.56 -8.48 0.88
N LEU A 180 0.51 -7.35 0.17
CA LEU A 180 1.57 -6.98 -0.77
C LEU A 180 2.83 -6.55 0.00
N ASN A 181 2.64 -5.62 0.93
CA ASN A 181 3.73 -5.00 1.65
C ASN A 181 3.26 -4.60 3.06
N ARG A 182 4.18 -4.49 4.03
CA ARG A 182 3.88 -3.95 5.36
C ARG A 182 5.03 -3.12 5.92
N LYS A 183 4.69 -2.06 6.64
CA LYS A 183 5.63 -1.19 7.37
C LYS A 183 5.11 -0.94 8.77
N VAL A 184 6.03 -0.88 9.73
CA VAL A 184 5.80 -0.28 11.06
C VAL A 184 6.29 1.15 10.99
N GLU A 185 5.42 2.11 11.25
CA GLU A 185 5.74 3.53 11.27
C GLU A 185 4.68 4.29 12.09
N SER A 186 5.10 5.26 12.89
CA SER A 186 4.16 6.12 13.61
C SER A 186 3.67 7.24 12.70
N LEU A 187 2.41 7.18 12.29
CA LEU A 187 1.76 8.17 11.43
C LEU A 187 0.85 9.12 12.22
N GLY A 188 0.81 8.97 13.55
CA GLY A 188 0.02 9.76 14.48
C GLY A 188 -1.17 9.00 15.07
N THR A 189 -1.98 9.69 15.87
CA THR A 189 -3.21 9.14 16.45
C THR A 189 -4.41 9.88 15.91
N LYS A 190 -5.31 9.14 15.26
CA LYS A 190 -6.55 9.68 14.72
C LYS A 190 -7.65 9.56 15.78
N VAL A 191 -8.40 10.65 15.99
CA VAL A 191 -9.52 10.70 16.95
C VAL A 191 -10.84 10.98 16.23
N SER A 192 -10.81 11.87 15.24
CA SER A 192 -11.94 12.28 14.41
C SER A 192 -11.41 12.87 13.09
N GLY A 193 -12.30 13.45 12.27
CA GLY A 193 -11.91 14.02 10.98
C GLY A 193 -11.52 12.96 9.95
N ALA A 194 -11.01 13.40 8.80
CA ALA A 194 -10.68 12.53 7.69
C ALA A 194 -9.17 12.50 7.47
N TRP A 195 -8.60 11.31 7.33
CA TRP A 195 -7.17 11.14 7.01
C TRP A 195 -7.06 10.37 5.70
N ALA A 196 -6.31 10.89 4.73
CA ALA A 196 -6.06 10.19 3.47
C ALA A 196 -4.65 9.62 3.45
N LEU A 197 -4.54 8.30 3.31
CA LEU A 197 -3.27 7.61 3.12
C LEU A 197 -3.03 7.45 1.61
N THR A 198 -1.96 8.06 1.12
CA THR A 198 -1.45 7.86 -0.24
C THR A 198 -0.17 7.05 -0.17
N VAL A 199 -0.09 5.96 -0.92
CA VAL A 199 1.10 5.13 -1.05
C VAL A 199 1.59 5.20 -2.49
N THR A 200 2.84 5.59 -2.66
CA THR A 200 3.54 5.60 -3.95
C THR A 200 4.62 4.54 -3.93
N ILE A 201 4.62 3.65 -4.91
CA ILE A 201 5.59 2.56 -5.05
C ILE A 201 6.33 2.76 -6.36
N THR A 202 7.59 3.18 -6.27
CA THR A 202 8.48 3.25 -7.43
C THR A 202 9.24 1.95 -7.58
N ILE A 203 9.20 1.41 -8.80
CA ILE A 203 9.97 0.25 -9.25
C ILE A 203 10.90 0.75 -10.37
N ALA A 204 12.20 0.75 -10.10
CA ALA A 204 13.23 1.30 -10.99
C ALA A 204 14.59 0.62 -10.81
#